data_AF-A0A3C1PHR6-F1
#
_entry.id   AF-A0A3C1PHR6-F1
#
_cell.length_a   1.000
_cell.length_b   1.000
_cell.length_c   1.000
_cell.angle_alpha   90.00
_cell.angle_beta   90.00
_cell.angle_gamma   90.00
#
_symmetry.space_group_name_H-M   'P 1'
#
loop_
_entity.id
_entity.type
_entity.pdbx_description
1 polymer ?
#
loop_
_entity_poly.entity_id
_entity_poly.type
_entity_poly.pdbx_seq_one_letter_code
_entity_poly.pdbx_strand_id
1 'polypeptide(L)'
;MLQIKRYGSITEAEIQENVLQNWNLLLVIPKTLVNLHERKDFKANLYKCGSSTRVPHYLTAFSIATAKPDFHRPEYFVSFLMSD
;
A
#
# COMPACT_ATOMS: atom_id res chain seq x y z
N MET A 1 17.13 16.10 -0.22
CA MET A 1 15.84 15.83 -0.91
C MET A 1 15.02 14.88 -0.06
N LEU A 2 13.75 15.19 0.17
CA LEU A 2 12.80 14.27 0.81
C LEU A 2 12.39 13.22 -0.22
N GLN A 3 12.60 11.94 0.10
CA GLN A 3 12.25 10.83 -0.79
C GLN A 3 11.66 9.69 0.02
N ILE A 4 10.76 8.94 -0.61
CA ILE A 4 10.27 7.68 -0.06
C ILE A 4 11.42 6.67 -0.16
N LYS A 5 11.81 6.08 0.97
CA LYS A 5 12.78 4.96 0.95
C LYS A 5 12.02 3.64 0.85
N ARG A 6 12.56 2.72 0.07
CA ARG A 6 11.96 1.41 -0.21
C ARG A 6 12.97 0.31 0.04
N TYR A 7 12.57 -0.70 0.82
CA TYR A 7 13.37 -1.88 1.12
C TYR A 7 12.53 -3.12 0.82
N GLY A 8 12.89 -3.83 -0.25
CA GLY A 8 12.25 -5.10 -0.64
C GLY A 8 13.15 -6.27 -0.26
N SER A 9 12.56 -7.41 0.09
CA SER A 9 13.32 -8.63 0.43
C SER A 9 13.77 -9.45 -0.79
N ILE A 10 13.27 -9.11 -1.99
CA ILE A 10 13.64 -9.74 -3.25
C ILE A 10 13.95 -8.69 -4.30
N THR A 11 14.93 -8.99 -5.15
CA THR A 11 15.31 -8.22 -6.33
C THR A 11 14.63 -8.79 -7.58
N GLU A 12 14.64 -8.03 -8.68
CA GLU A 12 14.09 -8.48 -9.96
C GLU A 12 14.78 -9.74 -10.47
N ALA A 13 16.10 -9.87 -10.27
CA ALA A 13 16.87 -11.04 -10.66
C ALA A 13 16.51 -12.32 -9.87
N GLU A 14 15.86 -12.18 -8.70
CA GLU A 14 15.42 -13.29 -7.86
C GLU A 14 13.97 -13.70 -8.12
N ILE A 15 13.23 -12.95 -8.95
CA ILE A 15 11.85 -13.28 -9.31
C ILE A 15 11.84 -14.48 -10.25
N GLN A 16 11.03 -15.48 -9.90
CA GLN A 16 10.83 -16.70 -10.67
C GLN A 16 9.36 -16.79 -11.08
N GLU A 17 9.12 -16.92 -12.38
CA GLU A 17 7.76 -17.07 -12.89
C GLU A 17 7.13 -18.39 -12.44
N ASN A 18 5.83 -18.35 -12.14
CA ASN A 18 5.03 -19.51 -11.73
C ASN A 18 5.51 -20.21 -10.44
N VAL A 19 6.34 -19.56 -9.62
CA VAL A 19 6.74 -20.03 -8.30
C VAL A 19 6.07 -19.19 -7.22
N LEU A 20 5.54 -19.83 -6.17
CA LEU A 20 5.05 -19.12 -5.00
C LEU A 20 6.25 -18.57 -4.21
N GLN A 21 6.40 -17.25 -4.20
CA GLN A 21 7.49 -16.58 -3.50
C GLN A 21 6.95 -15.67 -2.40
N ASN A 22 7.54 -15.82 -1.21
CA ASN A 22 7.33 -14.91 -0.10
C ASN A 22 8.24 -13.70 -0.26
N TRP A 23 7.67 -12.52 -0.09
CA TRP A 23 8.43 -11.27 -0.12
C TRP A 23 7.86 -10.26 0.88
N ASN A 24 8.71 -9.36 1.32
CA ASN A 24 8.37 -8.26 2.21
C ASN A 24 8.77 -6.93 1.56
N LEU A 25 8.03 -5.87 1.89
CA LEU A 25 8.30 -4.51 1.45
C LEU A 25 8.11 -3.54 2.61
N LEU A 26 9.15 -2.78 2.93
CA LEU A 26 9.11 -1.67 3.87
C LEU A 26 9.21 -0.34 3.10
N LEU A 27 8.29 0.57 3.39
CA LEU A 27 8.32 1.95 2.91
C LEU A 27 8.55 2.90 4.09
N VAL A 28 9.52 3.80 3.94
CA VAL A 28 9.69 4.94 4.86
C VAL A 28 9.24 6.19 4.11
N ILE A 29 8.07 6.70 4.48
CA ILE A 29 7.43 7.86 3.84
C ILE A 29 7.56 9.07 4.78
N PRO A 30 8.37 10.08 4.44
CA PRO A 30 8.40 11.33 5.20
C PRO A 30 7.02 11.99 5.29
N LYS A 31 6.59 12.40 6.49
CA LYS A 31 5.27 13.03 6.72
C LYS A 31 5.00 14.23 5.82
N THR A 32 6.06 14.99 5.52
CA THR A 32 6.03 16.18 4.65
C THR A 32 5.68 15.86 3.20
N LEU A 33 5.91 14.63 2.71
CA LEU A 33 5.52 14.23 1.35
C LEU A 33 4.01 13.92 1.23
N VAL A 34 3.31 13.74 2.35
CA VAL A 34 1.89 13.37 2.40
C VAL A 34 1.04 14.39 3.15
N ASN A 35 1.54 15.62 3.30
CA ASN A 35 0.85 16.72 4.00
C ASN A 35 0.44 16.37 5.44
N LEU A 36 1.26 15.55 6.13
CA LEU A 36 1.04 15.13 7.52
C LEU A 36 1.96 15.83 8.53
N HIS A 37 2.53 17.00 8.20
CA HIS A 37 3.48 17.79 9.02
C HIS A 37 3.46 17.51 10.54
N GLU A 38 2.72 18.32 11.31
CA GLU A 38 2.49 18.12 12.74
C GLU A 38 1.25 17.28 13.02
N ARG A 39 0.50 16.89 11.97
CA ARG A 39 -0.70 16.07 12.13
C ARG A 39 -0.33 14.65 12.52
N LYS A 40 -1.00 14.13 13.54
CA LYS A 40 -0.87 12.76 13.99
C LYS A 40 -2.05 11.90 13.53
N ASP A 41 -3.18 12.52 13.22
CA ASP A 41 -4.37 11.86 12.71
C ASP A 41 -4.46 11.99 11.18
N PHE A 42 -4.92 10.91 10.55
CA PHE A 42 -5.20 10.88 9.12
C PHE A 42 -6.17 9.75 8.79
N LYS A 43 -6.81 9.84 7.61
CA LYS A 43 -7.62 8.76 7.08
C LYS A 43 -6.90 8.07 5.94
N ALA A 44 -6.87 6.74 5.94
CA ALA A 44 -6.22 5.96 4.89
C ALA A 44 -6.85 4.56 4.73
N ASN A 45 -6.39 3.86 3.71
CA ASN A 45 -6.56 2.42 3.50
C ASN A 45 -5.27 1.88 2.85
N LEU A 46 -5.09 0.56 2.84
CA LEU A 46 -3.92 -0.12 2.30
C LEU A 46 -4.36 -1.18 1.28
N TYR A 47 -3.63 -1.29 0.17
CA TYR A 47 -4.05 -2.08 -0.97
C TYR A 47 -2.97 -3.06 -1.44
N LYS A 48 -3.41 -4.19 -2.00
CA LYS A 48 -2.58 -5.07 -2.82
C LYS A 48 -3.32 -5.38 -4.13
N CYS A 49 -2.64 -5.23 -5.25
CA CYS A 49 -3.20 -5.57 -6.56
C CYS A 49 -2.21 -6.31 -7.45
N GLY A 50 -2.73 -6.87 -8.54
CA GLY A 50 -1.96 -7.54 -9.58
C GLY A 50 -2.79 -7.75 -10.84
N SER A 51 -3.19 -6.66 -11.50
CA SER A 51 -4.09 -6.70 -12.67
C SER A 51 -3.51 -7.49 -13.84
N SER A 52 -2.19 -7.43 -14.02
CA SER A 52 -1.46 -8.09 -15.12
C SER A 52 -0.84 -9.42 -14.70
N THR A 53 -1.20 -9.96 -13.53
CA THR A 53 -0.75 -11.28 -13.11
C THR A 53 -1.65 -12.36 -13.70
N ARG A 54 -1.20 -13.62 -13.71
CA ARG A 54 -1.96 -14.77 -14.23
C ARG A 54 -3.37 -14.88 -13.61
N VAL A 55 -3.49 -14.53 -12.33
CA VAL A 55 -4.77 -14.46 -11.61
C VAL A 55 -4.97 -13.03 -11.10
N PRO A 56 -5.73 -12.19 -11.82
CA PRO A 56 -5.99 -10.83 -11.40
C PRO A 56 -6.62 -10.76 -10.00
N HIS A 57 -6.13 -9.86 -9.17
CA HIS A 57 -6.58 -9.72 -7.79
C HIS A 57 -6.50 -8.29 -7.29
N TYR A 58 -7.40 -7.94 -6.38
CA TYR A 58 -7.57 -6.62 -5.77
C TYR A 58 -7.98 -6.81 -4.31
N LEU A 59 -7.11 -6.43 -3.38
CA LEU A 59 -7.30 -6.61 -1.94
C LEU A 59 -7.16 -5.28 -1.21
N THR A 60 -7.93 -5.13 -0.15
CA THR A 60 -7.97 -3.94 0.72
C THR A 60 -7.81 -4.38 2.16
N ALA A 61 -7.08 -3.61 2.98
CA ALA A 61 -7.02 -3.86 4.42
C ALA A 61 -8.35 -3.53 5.12
N PHE A 62 -9.06 -2.51 4.64
CA PHE A 62 -10.39 -2.13 5.11
C PHE A 62 -11.39 -2.17 3.95
N SER A 63 -12.59 -2.70 4.22
CA SER A 63 -13.60 -2.99 3.19
C SER A 63 -14.06 -1.76 2.41
N ILE A 64 -14.16 -1.89 1.09
CA ILE A 64 -14.74 -0.90 0.18
C ILE A 64 -15.98 -1.52 -0.47
N ALA A 65 -17.17 -0.99 -0.17
CA ALA A 65 -18.42 -1.52 -0.70
C ALA A 65 -18.78 -0.87 -2.05
N THR A 66 -18.14 -1.34 -3.11
CA THR A 66 -18.40 -0.88 -4.49
C THR A 66 -18.73 -2.05 -5.41
N ALA A 67 -19.47 -1.80 -6.50
CA ALA A 67 -19.91 -2.84 -7.43
C ALA A 67 -18.77 -3.49 -8.24
N LYS A 68 -17.65 -2.79 -8.40
CA LYS A 68 -16.44 -3.25 -9.09
C LYS A 68 -15.22 -2.75 -8.33
N PRO A 69 -14.03 -3.37 -8.46
CA PRO A 69 -12.82 -2.91 -7.80
C PRO A 69 -12.54 -1.43 -8.08
N ASP A 70 -12.65 -0.60 -7.04
CA ASP A 70 -12.38 0.83 -7.09
C ASP A 70 -11.69 1.24 -5.78
N PHE A 71 -10.39 1.55 -5.85
CA PHE A 71 -9.60 1.93 -4.68
C PHE A 71 -9.72 3.43 -4.34
N HIS A 72 -10.15 4.28 -5.28
CA HIS A 72 -10.15 5.73 -5.10
C HIS A 72 -11.45 6.19 -4.45
N ARG A 73 -11.76 5.63 -3.27
CA ARG A 73 -12.99 5.90 -2.51
C ARG A 73 -12.66 6.41 -1.09
N PRO A 74 -12.34 7.70 -0.92
CA PRO A 74 -11.95 8.27 0.38
C PRO A 74 -13.01 8.11 1.49
N GLU A 75 -14.28 7.94 1.14
CA GLU A 75 -15.36 7.70 2.09
C GLU A 75 -15.24 6.36 2.83
N TYR A 76 -14.46 5.39 2.30
CA TYR A 76 -14.16 4.12 2.95
C TYR A 76 -12.81 4.11 3.69
N PHE A 77 -12.14 5.25 3.81
CA PHE A 77 -10.90 5.32 4.58
C PHE A 77 -11.20 5.28 6.08
N VAL A 78 -10.38 4.54 6.83
CA VAL A 78 -10.46 4.47 8.29
C VAL A 78 -9.52 5.48 8.94
N SER A 79 -9.84 5.88 10.17
CA SER A 79 -9.00 6.80 10.94
C SER A 79 -7.78 6.08 11.51
N PHE A 80 -6.62 6.69 11.35
CA PHE A 80 -5.36 6.33 11.97
C PHE A 80 -4.92 7.44 12.92
N LEU A 81 -4.25 7.05 14.00
CA LEU A 81 -3.56 7.95 14.90
C LEU A 81 -2.11 7.46 15.05
N MET A 82 -1.15 8.31 14.71
CA MET A 82 0.26 8.05 14.98
C MET A 82 0.52 8.13 16.48
N SER A 83 1.11 7.07 17.03
CA SER A 83 1.67 7.11 18.38
C SER A 83 2.91 7.99 18.42
N ASP A 84 3.23 8.46 19.62
CA ASP A 84 4.50 9.13 19.94
C ASP A 84 5.66 8.14 20.04
#